data_AF-A0A1M2VWX9-F1
#
_entry.id   AF-A0A1M2VWX9-F1
#
_cell.length_a   1.000
_cell.length_b   1.000
_cell.length_c   1.000
_cell.angle_alpha   90.00
_cell.angle_beta   90.00
_cell.angle_gamma   90.00
#
_symmetry.space_group_name_H-M   'P 1'
#
loop_
_entity.id
_entity.type
_entity.pdbx_description
1 polymer ?
#
loop_
_entity_poly.entity_id
_entity_poly.type
_entity_poly.pdbx_seq_one_letter_code
_entity_poly.pdbx_strand_id
1 'polypeptide(L)'
;MSSSPSLSDVASNDDPTSRRSLDGERILGSPPPLNGLSGKPSPNGDAHQDSDNLDPMQRLERELQRTREEKDTLATQYRNLLAKLTTMRTTLGNKLKQDAEELDRQEQLVQQLTVQNEDFAVTVETLKAELIASNEEAERASKELEVMRSRALQDSAQESYLRERELRELQAELEQCRIERDEWEQKALQEHISADEARTTADVLLRDLEAEREARQRAEGGFEMEREKSNNLQSVLEDFQAAKDHDLKQAVRDYESQLLQVTQSLAEYKSRALNAELQLEESSTNNTRVQELEKEVKDKGFLIGKLRHEAVIMNEHLMEALRRLRRSSTDTNVDRRLVTNILLSFLTTPRADSKRFEMLSLLATILSWNDDEREKAGLQRNNTASHASSLPSLFGRSSASSPSLRPAELDKTDETESFSRLWVEFLLTQAAAGEGSPPPPKSPRTSSARPNGSLPSTPTQASTRLSPIGLGGPKHLPSFTTAAMASSPDLQLASPPRGKGKERAVS
;
A
#
# COMPACT_ATOMS: atom_id res chain seq x y z
N MET A 1 -72.07 34.16 2.83
CA MET A 1 -73.43 34.00 2.26
C MET A 1 -74.35 33.51 3.38
N SER A 2 -75.62 33.94 3.41
CA SER A 2 -76.76 33.34 4.18
C SER A 2 -76.42 32.72 5.56
N SER A 3 -76.52 33.40 6.70
CA SER A 3 -77.70 34.06 7.33
C SER A 3 -78.77 33.09 7.85
N SER A 4 -78.76 32.82 9.16
CA SER A 4 -79.92 32.71 10.09
C SER A 4 -79.47 32.18 11.45
N PRO A 5 -79.95 32.78 12.56
CA PRO A 5 -80.71 31.97 13.51
C PRO A 5 -82.00 32.66 13.98
N SER A 6 -83.02 31.85 14.27
CA SER A 6 -84.31 32.28 14.83
C SER A 6 -84.35 32.04 16.34
N LEU A 7 -84.67 33.06 17.15
CA LEU A 7 -85.35 32.91 18.46
C LEU A 7 -85.62 34.28 19.11
N SER A 8 -86.89 34.69 19.15
CA SER A 8 -87.41 35.67 20.11
C SER A 8 -88.94 35.66 20.06
N ASP A 9 -89.56 34.96 21.00
CA ASP A 9 -90.99 35.02 21.27
C ASP A 9 -91.15 35.61 22.68
N VAL A 10 -91.70 36.81 22.77
CA VAL A 10 -91.81 37.60 24.01
C VAL A 10 -93.20 38.20 24.07
N ALA A 11 -94.04 37.62 24.92
CA ALA A 11 -95.35 38.20 25.23
C ALA A 11 -95.19 39.55 25.94
N SER A 12 -96.06 40.49 25.62
CA SER A 12 -96.25 41.72 26.39
C SER A 12 -97.71 42.13 26.29
N ASN A 13 -98.41 42.09 27.42
CA ASN A 13 -99.65 42.85 27.57
C ASN A 13 -99.26 44.34 27.63
N ASP A 14 -100.06 45.21 27.03
CA ASP A 14 -101.04 45.98 27.82
C ASP A 14 -101.95 46.81 26.89
N ASP A 15 -103.23 46.85 27.26
CA ASP A 15 -104.24 47.80 26.77
C ASP A 15 -104.48 48.77 27.94
N PRO A 16 -104.55 50.09 27.71
CA PRO A 16 -105.90 50.66 27.80
C PRO A 16 -106.18 51.82 26.83
N THR A 17 -107.10 51.57 25.90
CA THR A 17 -108.28 52.39 25.60
C THR A 17 -108.13 53.93 25.58
N SER A 18 -108.46 54.54 24.43
CA SER A 18 -109.16 55.83 24.42
C SER A 18 -110.06 55.97 23.19
N ARG A 19 -111.35 56.21 23.44
CA ARG A 19 -112.36 56.43 22.39
C ARG A 19 -112.43 57.91 22.02
N ARG A 20 -112.57 58.24 20.73
CA ARG A 20 -112.82 59.62 20.27
C ARG A 20 -113.73 59.69 19.04
N SER A 21 -115.02 59.92 19.28
CA SER A 21 -116.10 60.25 18.32
C SER A 21 -117.40 60.40 19.15
N LEU A 22 -118.34 61.30 18.85
CA LEU A 22 -118.42 62.29 17.77
C LEU A 22 -119.33 63.46 18.22
N ASP A 23 -119.24 64.58 17.51
CA ASP A 23 -120.15 65.73 17.55
C ASP A 23 -121.57 65.36 17.07
N GLY A 24 -122.63 66.16 17.21
CA GLY A 24 -122.78 67.48 17.86
C GLY A 24 -124.07 68.20 17.43
N GLU A 25 -124.46 69.21 18.20
CA GLU A 25 -125.44 70.28 17.91
C GLU A 25 -126.90 70.00 17.48
N ARG A 26 -127.74 71.02 17.70
CA ARG A 26 -129.18 71.09 17.38
C ARG A 26 -129.56 72.57 17.22
N ILE A 27 -130.00 73.01 16.03
CA ILE A 27 -130.41 74.41 15.81
C ILE A 27 -131.64 74.52 14.88
N LEU A 28 -132.43 75.58 15.08
CA LEU A 28 -133.51 76.14 14.22
C LEU A 28 -134.86 75.34 14.15
N GLY A 29 -136.04 75.99 14.26
CA GLY A 29 -136.35 77.36 14.72
C GLY A 29 -137.74 77.89 14.34
N SER A 30 -138.33 78.77 15.19
CA SER A 30 -139.41 79.77 14.89
C SER A 30 -140.81 79.28 14.44
N PRO A 31 -141.86 80.14 14.36
CA PRO A 31 -142.26 81.28 15.23
C PRO A 31 -143.78 81.29 15.64
N PRO A 32 -144.22 82.14 16.61
CA PRO A 32 -145.64 82.41 16.96
C PRO A 32 -146.26 83.58 16.15
N PRO A 33 -147.61 83.77 16.06
CA PRO A 33 -148.31 84.78 16.92
C PRO A 33 -149.88 84.72 17.09
N LEU A 34 -150.41 85.62 17.94
CA LEU A 34 -151.61 86.51 17.78
C LEU A 34 -153.07 86.20 18.26
N ASN A 35 -153.67 87.26 18.84
CA ASN A 35 -155.10 87.59 19.15
C ASN A 35 -155.90 86.81 20.23
N GLY A 36 -156.88 87.42 20.92
CA GLY A 36 -157.18 88.86 21.06
C GLY A 36 -158.66 89.27 21.29
N LEU A 37 -158.90 90.12 22.31
CA LEU A 37 -160.00 91.11 22.50
C LEU A 37 -161.47 90.68 22.83
N SER A 38 -162.06 91.44 23.77
CA SER A 38 -163.49 91.77 23.98
C SER A 38 -164.50 90.66 24.31
N GLY A 39 -165.68 90.95 24.90
CA GLY A 39 -166.18 92.24 25.41
C GLY A 39 -167.56 92.16 26.08
N LYS A 40 -167.86 93.16 26.93
CA LYS A 40 -169.13 93.38 27.66
C LYS A 40 -170.33 93.59 26.71
N PRO A 41 -171.60 93.38 27.16
CA PRO A 41 -172.33 94.53 27.70
C PRO A 41 -173.32 94.25 28.85
N SER A 42 -173.76 95.34 29.48
CA SER A 42 -175.01 95.52 30.23
C SER A 42 -175.86 96.54 29.45
N PRO A 43 -177.16 96.74 29.73
CA PRO A 43 -177.50 97.98 30.45
C PRO A 43 -178.79 97.94 31.32
N ASN A 44 -178.89 98.93 32.21
CA ASN A 44 -180.05 99.75 32.65
C ASN A 44 -181.43 99.10 32.99
N GLY A 45 -182.26 99.69 33.85
CA GLY A 45 -182.09 100.91 34.65
C GLY A 45 -183.37 101.77 34.71
N ASP A 46 -183.52 102.54 35.79
CA ASP A 46 -184.49 103.64 35.98
C ASP A 46 -186.01 103.32 35.97
N ALA A 47 -186.92 104.18 36.45
CA ALA A 47 -186.92 105.11 37.60
C ALA A 47 -188.34 105.71 37.74
N HIS A 48 -188.61 106.44 38.84
CA HIS A 48 -189.80 107.33 39.02
C HIS A 48 -191.17 106.60 38.99
N GLN A 49 -192.34 107.15 39.35
CA GLN A 49 -192.83 108.30 40.16
C GLN A 49 -194.25 107.90 40.67
N ASP A 50 -195.01 108.57 41.55
CA ASP A 50 -194.97 109.94 42.07
C ASP A 50 -195.70 110.06 43.44
N SER A 51 -196.00 111.29 43.87
CA SER A 51 -197.03 111.78 44.81
C SER A 51 -198.06 110.81 45.47
N ASP A 52 -198.55 111.02 46.70
CA ASP A 52 -198.90 112.32 47.32
C ASP A 52 -198.95 112.31 48.88
N ASN A 53 -199.47 113.40 49.47
CA ASN A 53 -199.47 113.84 50.86
C ASN A 53 -200.05 112.91 51.95
N LEU A 54 -199.40 112.96 53.13
CA LEU A 54 -200.04 113.14 54.44
C LEU A 54 -199.25 114.23 55.20
N ASP A 55 -199.31 115.46 54.67
CA ASP A 55 -198.51 116.64 55.05
C ASP A 55 -196.99 116.53 54.72
N PRO A 56 -196.28 117.63 54.41
CA PRO A 56 -195.13 117.55 53.49
C PRO A 56 -193.76 117.22 54.11
N MET A 57 -193.61 117.29 55.43
CA MET A 57 -192.27 117.41 56.04
C MET A 57 -191.41 116.12 56.02
N GLN A 58 -192.01 114.93 55.89
CA GLN A 58 -191.29 113.65 56.05
C GLN A 58 -190.68 113.05 54.77
N ARG A 59 -190.84 113.64 53.58
CA ARG A 59 -190.26 113.05 52.34
C ARG A 59 -188.78 113.36 52.14
N LEU A 60 -188.38 114.61 52.37
CA LEU A 60 -187.06 115.16 51.99
C LEU A 60 -185.86 114.43 52.63
N GLU A 61 -186.05 113.86 53.82
CA GLU A 61 -184.98 113.21 54.60
C GLU A 61 -184.50 111.87 53.99
N ARG A 62 -185.38 111.14 53.28
CA ARG A 62 -185.02 109.83 52.69
C ARG A 62 -184.18 109.94 51.42
N GLU A 63 -184.39 110.99 50.62
CA GLU A 63 -183.63 111.20 49.37
C GLU A 63 -182.17 111.62 49.64
N LEU A 64 -181.97 112.40 50.72
CA LEU A 64 -180.64 112.82 51.18
C LEU A 64 -179.82 111.65 51.77
N GLN A 65 -180.49 110.59 52.25
CA GLN A 65 -179.85 109.36 52.70
C GLN A 65 -179.33 108.54 51.50
N ARG A 66 -180.22 108.21 50.55
CA ARG A 66 -179.92 107.38 49.37
C ARG A 66 -178.76 107.93 48.52
N THR A 67 -178.75 109.25 48.29
CA THR A 67 -177.70 109.91 47.48
C THR A 67 -176.31 109.89 48.13
N ARG A 68 -176.18 109.63 49.44
CA ARG A 68 -174.88 109.41 50.10
C ARG A 68 -174.37 107.98 49.87
N GLU A 69 -175.25 107.00 49.98
CA GLU A 69 -174.93 105.57 49.81
C GLU A 69 -174.47 105.27 48.37
N GLU A 70 -175.12 105.87 47.37
CA GLU A 70 -174.70 105.81 45.96
C GLU A 70 -173.34 106.51 45.72
N LYS A 71 -172.98 107.53 46.51
CA LYS A 71 -171.67 108.20 46.43
C LYS A 71 -170.55 107.37 47.08
N ASP A 72 -170.79 106.74 48.23
CA ASP A 72 -169.77 105.94 48.92
C ASP A 72 -169.50 104.59 48.22
N THR A 73 -170.50 104.02 47.53
CA THR A 73 -170.28 102.87 46.63
C THR A 73 -169.42 103.23 45.42
N LEU A 74 -169.58 104.42 44.82
CA LEU A 74 -168.66 104.91 43.79
C LEU A 74 -167.26 105.25 44.35
N ALA A 75 -167.17 105.84 45.53
CA ALA A 75 -165.89 106.17 46.17
C ALA A 75 -165.09 104.92 46.58
N THR A 76 -165.76 103.83 46.96
CA THR A 76 -165.12 102.54 47.24
C THR A 76 -164.72 101.81 45.96
N GLN A 77 -165.47 101.94 44.85
CA GLN A 77 -165.03 101.46 43.54
C GLN A 77 -163.77 102.20 43.05
N TYR A 78 -163.71 103.54 43.17
CA TYR A 78 -162.53 104.33 42.83
C TYR A 78 -161.29 103.95 43.67
N ARG A 79 -161.45 103.77 44.99
CA ARG A 79 -160.38 103.28 45.88
C ARG A 79 -159.91 101.88 45.50
N ASN A 80 -160.83 100.97 45.16
CA ASN A 80 -160.49 99.62 44.70
C ASN A 80 -159.74 99.63 43.35
N LEU A 81 -160.10 100.53 42.43
CA LEU A 81 -159.39 100.66 41.16
C LEU A 81 -157.98 101.23 41.36
N LEU A 82 -157.82 102.26 42.21
CA LEU A 82 -156.51 102.80 42.60
C LEU A 82 -155.66 101.76 43.34
N ALA A 83 -156.27 100.95 44.22
CA ALA A 83 -155.57 99.86 44.89
C ALA A 83 -155.07 98.81 43.87
N LYS A 84 -155.90 98.42 42.90
CA LYS A 84 -155.52 97.51 41.80
C LYS A 84 -154.46 98.09 40.87
N LEU A 85 -154.51 99.38 40.57
CA LEU A 85 -153.50 100.05 39.74
C LEU A 85 -152.18 100.18 40.51
N THR A 86 -152.24 100.46 41.83
CA THR A 86 -151.08 100.47 42.72
C THR A 86 -150.45 99.08 42.85
N THR A 87 -151.24 98.02 43.05
CA THR A 87 -150.72 96.65 43.10
C THR A 87 -150.25 96.13 41.75
N MET A 88 -150.83 96.54 40.62
CA MET A 88 -150.23 96.30 39.30
C MET A 88 -148.90 97.06 39.15
N ARG A 89 -148.79 98.32 39.62
CA ARG A 89 -147.53 99.07 39.56
C ARG A 89 -146.44 98.43 40.42
N THR A 90 -146.77 97.95 41.63
CA THR A 90 -145.77 97.28 42.49
C THR A 90 -145.46 95.87 42.02
N THR A 91 -146.44 95.07 41.58
CA THR A 91 -146.14 93.72 41.06
C THR A 91 -145.40 93.76 39.73
N LEU A 92 -145.76 94.65 38.80
CA LEU A 92 -145.02 94.81 37.55
C LEU A 92 -143.66 95.48 37.76
N GLY A 93 -143.54 96.44 38.67
CA GLY A 93 -142.25 97.03 39.06
C GLY A 93 -141.32 96.01 39.73
N ASN A 94 -141.86 95.16 40.61
CA ASN A 94 -141.12 94.06 41.22
C ASN A 94 -140.75 92.99 40.20
N LYS A 95 -141.64 92.67 39.25
CA LYS A 95 -141.32 91.76 38.13
C LYS A 95 -140.22 92.34 37.24
N LEU A 96 -140.37 93.55 36.70
CA LEU A 96 -139.32 94.17 35.89
C LEU A 96 -137.97 94.30 36.63
N LYS A 97 -137.98 94.48 37.95
CA LYS A 97 -136.77 94.41 38.77
C LYS A 97 -136.22 92.99 38.91
N GLN A 98 -137.08 91.99 39.13
CA GLN A 98 -136.70 90.58 39.18
C GLN A 98 -136.18 90.09 37.83
N ASP A 99 -136.86 90.39 36.73
CA ASP A 99 -136.50 90.07 35.36
C ASP A 99 -135.16 90.74 34.98
N ALA A 100 -134.92 91.99 35.42
CA ALA A 100 -133.63 92.67 35.25
C ALA A 100 -132.51 92.07 36.12
N GLU A 101 -132.79 91.70 37.37
CA GLU A 101 -131.82 90.97 38.21
C GLU A 101 -131.58 89.53 37.72
N GLU A 102 -132.53 88.93 37.00
CA GLU A 102 -132.37 87.61 36.38
C GLU A 102 -131.56 87.71 35.09
N LEU A 103 -131.81 88.74 34.26
CA LEU A 103 -130.95 89.09 33.12
C LEU A 103 -129.52 89.41 33.58
N ASP A 104 -129.32 90.21 34.62
CA ASP A 104 -127.99 90.52 35.18
C ASP A 104 -127.27 89.26 35.66
N ARG A 105 -127.97 88.33 36.34
CA ARG A 105 -127.40 87.01 36.70
C ARG A 105 -127.10 86.12 35.49
N GLN A 106 -127.95 86.14 34.46
CA GLN A 106 -127.70 85.40 33.21
C GLN A 106 -126.54 86.01 32.42
N GLU A 107 -126.40 87.33 32.39
CA GLU A 107 -125.29 88.03 31.73
C GLU A 107 -123.98 87.81 32.47
N GLN A 108 -123.97 87.87 33.81
CA GLN A 108 -122.82 87.49 34.64
C GLN A 108 -122.43 86.02 34.44
N LEU A 109 -123.41 85.10 34.32
CA LEU A 109 -123.15 83.68 34.02
C LEU A 109 -122.60 83.49 32.60
N VAL A 110 -123.12 84.22 31.61
CA VAL A 110 -122.59 84.21 30.23
C VAL A 110 -121.17 84.76 30.20
N GLN A 111 -120.89 85.88 30.87
CA GLN A 111 -119.53 86.44 30.99
C GLN A 111 -118.58 85.46 31.70
N GLN A 112 -119.03 84.77 32.76
CA GLN A 112 -118.24 83.73 33.41
C GLN A 112 -117.97 82.55 32.47
N LEU A 113 -118.96 82.12 31.68
CA LEU A 113 -118.83 81.03 30.71
C LEU A 113 -117.99 81.43 29.49
N THR A 114 -118.00 82.69 29.04
CA THR A 114 -117.10 83.16 27.97
C THR A 114 -115.67 83.22 28.46
N VAL A 115 -115.42 83.80 29.63
CA VAL A 115 -114.07 83.79 30.24
C VAL A 115 -113.57 82.37 30.46
N GLN A 116 -114.41 81.44 30.94
CA GLN A 116 -114.02 80.02 31.06
C GLN A 116 -113.74 79.37 29.70
N ASN A 117 -114.50 79.68 28.64
CA ASN A 117 -114.20 79.17 27.30
C ASN A 117 -112.93 79.80 26.70
N GLU A 118 -112.62 81.06 27.02
CA GLU A 118 -111.37 81.73 26.63
C GLU A 118 -110.17 81.12 27.38
N ASP A 119 -110.27 80.92 28.70
CA ASP A 119 -109.27 80.20 29.52
C ASP A 119 -109.06 78.76 29.01
N PHE A 120 -110.14 78.03 28.68
CA PHE A 120 -110.05 76.69 28.10
C PHE A 120 -109.49 76.70 26.67
N ALA A 121 -109.78 77.71 25.85
CA ALA A 121 -109.20 77.85 24.52
C ALA A 121 -107.69 78.11 24.61
N VAL A 122 -107.27 79.05 25.46
CA VAL A 122 -105.85 79.38 25.71
C VAL A 122 -105.10 78.17 26.26
N THR A 123 -105.63 77.48 27.28
CA THR A 123 -104.96 76.30 27.84
C THR A 123 -104.92 75.12 26.87
N VAL A 124 -105.94 74.95 26.01
CA VAL A 124 -105.88 73.98 24.90
C VAL A 124 -104.88 74.39 23.82
N GLU A 125 -104.65 75.68 23.59
CA GLU A 125 -103.64 76.18 22.65
C GLU A 125 -102.21 76.06 23.19
N THR A 126 -101.97 76.36 24.48
CA THR A 126 -100.66 76.12 25.12
C THR A 126 -100.35 74.63 25.18
N LEU A 127 -101.30 73.77 25.57
CA LEU A 127 -101.10 72.32 25.59
C LEU A 127 -100.85 71.74 24.18
N LYS A 128 -101.44 72.32 23.12
CA LYS A 128 -101.08 71.96 21.73
C LYS A 128 -99.66 72.39 21.39
N ALA A 129 -99.26 73.61 21.73
CA ALA A 129 -97.91 74.12 21.47
C ALA A 129 -96.84 73.31 22.21
N GLU A 130 -97.08 72.97 23.48
CA GLU A 130 -96.23 72.10 24.30
C GLU A 130 -96.17 70.67 23.73
N LEU A 131 -97.29 70.11 23.30
CA LEU A 131 -97.34 68.79 22.68
C LEU A 131 -96.56 68.75 21.34
N ILE A 132 -96.66 69.81 20.53
CA ILE A 132 -95.90 69.94 19.28
C ILE A 132 -94.41 70.06 19.60
N ALA A 133 -94.01 70.97 20.49
CA ALA A 133 -92.62 71.16 20.88
C ALA A 133 -91.99 69.88 21.46
N SER A 134 -92.71 69.18 22.34
CA SER A 134 -92.31 67.90 22.92
C SER A 134 -92.17 66.79 21.87
N ASN A 135 -93.10 66.71 20.91
CA ASN A 135 -93.00 65.76 19.80
C ASN A 135 -91.83 66.07 18.86
N GLU A 136 -91.57 67.35 18.56
CA GLU A 136 -90.38 67.74 17.79
C GLU A 136 -89.08 67.44 18.55
N GLU A 137 -89.04 67.61 19.87
CA GLU A 137 -87.89 67.28 20.71
C GLU A 137 -87.66 65.76 20.79
N ALA A 138 -88.73 64.96 20.91
CA ALA A 138 -88.66 63.51 20.78
C ALA A 138 -88.20 63.06 19.38
N GLU A 139 -88.61 63.76 18.31
CA GLU A 139 -88.10 63.54 16.95
C GLU A 139 -86.61 63.91 16.81
N ARG A 140 -86.14 64.98 17.47
CA ARG A 140 -84.70 65.34 17.49
C ARG A 140 -83.90 64.28 18.24
N ALA A 141 -84.31 63.93 19.45
CA ALA A 141 -83.64 62.95 20.30
C ALA A 141 -83.61 61.54 19.66
N SER A 142 -84.68 61.11 18.98
CA SER A 142 -84.69 59.83 18.27
C SER A 142 -83.76 59.81 17.06
N LYS A 143 -83.68 60.89 16.28
CA LYS A 143 -82.73 61.04 15.16
C LYS A 143 -81.28 61.08 15.66
N GLU A 144 -81.00 61.76 16.77
CA GLU A 144 -79.67 61.74 17.41
C GLU A 144 -79.31 60.34 17.93
N LEU A 145 -80.25 59.62 18.56
CA LEU A 145 -80.04 58.23 18.97
C LEU A 145 -79.82 57.29 17.78
N GLU A 146 -80.47 57.51 16.64
CA GLU A 146 -80.26 56.75 15.41
C GLU A 146 -78.87 57.04 14.80
N VAL A 147 -78.43 58.31 14.76
CA VAL A 147 -77.08 58.70 14.36
C VAL A 147 -76.02 58.10 15.30
N MET A 148 -76.23 58.14 16.62
CA MET A 148 -75.29 57.55 17.58
C MET A 148 -75.24 56.03 17.51
N ARG A 149 -76.39 55.35 17.28
CA ARG A 149 -76.45 53.89 17.08
C ARG A 149 -75.81 53.45 15.77
N SER A 150 -76.14 54.10 14.66
CA SER A 150 -75.55 53.80 13.35
C SER A 150 -74.05 54.04 13.35
N ARG A 151 -73.58 55.15 13.95
CA ARG A 151 -72.16 55.38 14.19
C ARG A 151 -71.54 54.29 15.06
N ALA A 152 -72.10 53.96 16.23
CA ALA A 152 -71.52 52.95 17.11
C ALA A 152 -71.44 51.56 16.45
N LEU A 153 -72.43 51.21 15.62
CA LEU A 153 -72.41 49.99 14.79
C LEU A 153 -71.32 50.06 13.70
N GLN A 154 -71.14 51.20 13.04
CA GLN A 154 -70.12 51.37 12.00
C GLN A 154 -68.70 51.41 12.57
N ASP A 155 -68.47 52.16 13.66
CA ASP A 155 -67.21 52.22 14.39
C ASP A 155 -66.84 50.80 14.90
N SER A 156 -67.80 50.06 15.50
CA SER A 156 -67.61 48.67 15.93
C SER A 156 -67.35 47.68 14.78
N ALA A 157 -68.05 47.82 13.66
CA ALA A 157 -67.80 46.99 12.47
C ALA A 157 -66.43 47.27 11.85
N GLN A 158 -66.00 48.54 11.84
CA GLN A 158 -64.67 48.94 11.37
C GLN A 158 -63.56 48.42 12.31
N GLU A 159 -63.71 48.55 13.63
CA GLU A 159 -62.79 47.95 14.59
C GLU A 159 -62.71 46.43 14.42
N SER A 160 -63.85 45.74 14.34
CA SER A 160 -63.92 44.29 14.12
C SER A 160 -63.20 43.86 12.83
N TYR A 161 -63.41 44.59 11.73
CA TYR A 161 -62.73 44.35 10.45
C TYR A 161 -61.20 44.57 10.57
N LEU A 162 -60.76 45.62 11.25
CA LEU A 162 -59.33 45.87 11.48
C LEU A 162 -58.71 44.78 12.36
N ARG A 163 -59.38 44.34 13.43
CA ARG A 163 -58.91 43.21 14.26
C ARG A 163 -58.86 41.89 13.49
N GLU A 164 -59.87 41.60 12.67
CA GLU A 164 -59.90 40.39 11.84
C GLU A 164 -58.84 40.42 10.73
N ARG A 165 -58.42 41.62 10.30
CA ARG A 165 -57.26 41.81 9.41
C ARG A 165 -55.94 41.61 10.16
N GLU A 166 -55.74 42.30 11.28
CA GLU A 166 -54.55 42.15 12.16
C GLU A 166 -54.32 40.68 12.52
N LEU A 167 -55.38 39.94 12.88
CA LEU A 167 -55.30 38.52 13.19
C LEU A 167 -54.89 37.65 12.00
N ARG A 168 -55.30 37.99 10.77
CA ARG A 168 -54.86 37.26 9.56
C ARG A 168 -53.41 37.57 9.20
N GLU A 169 -52.99 38.82 9.34
CA GLU A 169 -51.61 39.25 9.09
C GLU A 169 -50.65 38.57 10.09
N LEU A 170 -50.98 38.59 11.39
CA LEU A 170 -50.23 37.87 12.43
C LEU A 170 -50.27 36.34 12.27
N GLN A 171 -51.36 35.76 11.74
CA GLN A 171 -51.41 34.33 11.42
C GLN A 171 -50.47 33.97 10.26
N ALA A 172 -50.45 34.78 9.20
CA ALA A 172 -49.54 34.58 8.07
C ALA A 172 -48.06 34.74 8.47
N GLU A 173 -47.73 35.76 9.28
CA GLU A 173 -46.39 35.93 9.86
C GLU A 173 -45.98 34.73 10.73
N LEU A 174 -46.88 34.22 11.56
CA LEU A 174 -46.62 33.05 12.42
C LEU A 174 -46.47 31.74 11.62
N GLU A 175 -47.19 31.58 10.51
CA GLU A 175 -47.00 30.47 9.58
C GLU A 175 -45.68 30.59 8.80
N GLN A 176 -45.31 31.79 8.35
CA GLN A 176 -44.01 32.05 7.73
C GLN A 176 -42.86 31.75 8.70
N CYS A 177 -42.90 32.24 9.94
CA CYS A 177 -41.87 31.96 10.94
C CYS A 177 -41.76 30.47 11.29
N ARG A 178 -42.84 29.69 11.18
CA ARG A 178 -42.79 28.21 11.31
C ARG A 178 -42.09 27.56 10.12
N ILE A 179 -42.42 27.98 8.90
CA ILE A 179 -41.78 27.46 7.67
C ILE A 179 -40.29 27.79 7.69
N GLU A 180 -39.91 29.03 8.00
CA GLU A 180 -38.50 29.44 8.11
C GLU A 180 -37.75 28.64 9.18
N ARG A 181 -38.35 28.42 10.36
CA ARG A 181 -37.80 27.51 11.38
C ARG A 181 -37.61 26.10 10.83
N ASP A 182 -38.63 25.52 10.22
CA ASP A 182 -38.57 24.14 9.70
C ASP A 182 -37.53 23.98 8.58
N GLU A 183 -37.33 25.01 7.76
CA GLU A 183 -36.21 25.08 6.84
C GLU A 183 -34.85 25.16 7.55
N TRP A 184 -34.71 25.97 8.60
CA TRP A 184 -33.45 26.05 9.36
C TRP A 184 -33.13 24.77 10.12
N GLU A 185 -34.14 24.08 10.67
CA GLU A 185 -33.99 22.75 11.29
C GLU A 185 -33.56 21.71 10.24
N GLN A 186 -34.14 21.72 9.04
CA GLN A 186 -33.71 20.86 7.93
C GLN A 186 -32.27 21.15 7.48
N LYS A 187 -31.90 22.43 7.30
CA LYS A 187 -30.53 22.85 6.93
C LYS A 187 -29.53 22.42 8.00
N ALA A 188 -29.83 22.62 9.28
CA ALA A 188 -28.97 22.21 10.39
C ALA A 188 -28.82 20.68 10.50
N LEU A 189 -29.88 19.91 10.23
CA LEU A 189 -29.82 18.45 10.21
C LEU A 189 -29.00 17.94 9.02
N GLN A 190 -29.14 18.55 7.84
CA GLN A 190 -28.34 18.22 6.66
C GLN A 190 -26.85 18.54 6.86
N GLU A 191 -26.53 19.71 7.43
CA GLU A 191 -25.16 20.05 7.88
C GLU A 191 -24.62 18.98 8.84
N HIS A 192 -25.38 18.59 9.88
CA HIS A 192 -24.95 17.58 10.84
C HIS A 192 -24.67 16.21 10.20
N ILE A 193 -25.53 15.76 9.28
CA ILE A 193 -25.32 14.52 8.51
C ILE A 193 -24.04 14.62 7.69
N SER A 194 -23.85 15.72 6.94
CA SER A 194 -22.65 15.91 6.11
C SER A 194 -21.36 16.01 6.95
N ALA A 195 -21.45 16.57 8.17
CA ALA A 195 -20.34 16.65 9.10
C ALA A 195 -19.96 15.28 9.68
N ASP A 196 -20.94 14.40 9.94
CA ASP A 196 -20.68 13.04 10.40
C ASP A 196 -20.22 12.11 9.26
N GLU A 197 -20.68 12.33 8.02
CA GLU A 197 -20.11 11.70 6.82
C GLU A 197 -18.65 12.14 6.60
N ALA A 198 -18.34 13.43 6.76
CA ALA A 198 -16.98 13.96 6.70
C ALA A 198 -16.08 13.43 7.83
N ARG A 199 -16.62 13.27 9.04
CA ARG A 199 -15.90 12.66 10.18
C ARG A 199 -15.62 11.19 9.94
N THR A 200 -16.64 10.39 9.58
CA THR A 200 -16.49 8.95 9.36
C THR A 200 -15.55 8.63 8.20
N THR A 201 -15.59 9.42 7.12
CA THR A 201 -14.61 9.28 6.02
C THR A 201 -13.19 9.69 6.42
N ALA A 202 -13.00 10.76 7.21
CA ALA A 202 -11.69 11.10 7.76
C ALA A 202 -11.16 9.99 8.71
N ASP A 203 -12.03 9.43 9.54
CA ASP A 203 -11.74 8.33 10.46
C ASP A 203 -11.31 7.04 9.72
N VAL A 204 -11.90 6.74 8.57
CA VAL A 204 -11.47 5.62 7.71
C VAL A 204 -10.10 5.93 7.10
N LEU A 205 -9.93 7.12 6.49
CA LEU A 205 -8.67 7.52 5.87
C LEU A 205 -7.49 7.55 6.87
N LEU A 206 -7.72 7.88 8.14
CA LEU A 206 -6.69 7.79 9.18
C LEU A 206 -6.24 6.35 9.43
N ARG A 207 -7.18 5.40 9.54
CA ARG A 207 -6.88 3.97 9.73
C ARG A 207 -6.17 3.35 8.52
N ASP A 208 -6.61 3.70 7.31
CA ASP A 208 -5.95 3.26 6.07
C ASP A 208 -4.50 3.78 5.99
N LEU A 209 -4.27 5.03 6.37
CA LEU A 209 -2.95 5.66 6.39
C LEU A 209 -2.05 5.07 7.49
N GLU A 210 -2.60 4.69 8.64
CA GLU A 210 -1.89 3.92 9.67
C GLU A 210 -1.52 2.51 9.18
N ALA A 211 -2.45 1.79 8.54
CA ALA A 211 -2.17 0.48 7.94
C ALA A 211 -1.09 0.53 6.85
N GLU A 212 -1.10 1.58 6.00
CA GLU A 212 -0.04 1.83 5.00
C GLU A 212 1.32 2.20 5.62
N ARG A 213 1.33 2.93 6.75
CA ARG A 213 2.58 3.17 7.51
C ARG A 213 3.16 1.88 8.07
N GLU A 214 2.34 1.02 8.67
CA GLU A 214 2.79 -0.29 9.14
C GLU A 214 3.23 -1.20 7.99
N ALA A 215 2.53 -1.17 6.86
CA ALA A 215 2.89 -1.93 5.66
C ALA A 215 4.26 -1.50 5.13
N ARG A 216 4.51 -0.19 5.09
CA ARG A 216 5.81 0.37 4.71
C ARG A 216 6.91 -0.01 5.68
N GLN A 217 6.72 0.15 7.00
CA GLN A 217 7.72 -0.23 8.00
C GLN A 217 8.07 -1.73 7.94
N ARG A 218 7.07 -2.59 7.71
CA ARG A 218 7.30 -4.04 7.49
C ARG A 218 8.06 -4.32 6.19
N ALA A 219 7.84 -3.55 5.13
CA ALA A 219 8.60 -3.67 3.89
C ALA A 219 10.03 -3.12 4.01
N GLU A 220 10.23 -2.02 4.73
CA GLU A 220 11.53 -1.40 5.02
C GLU A 220 12.41 -2.36 5.86
N GLY A 221 11.90 -2.89 6.98
CA GLY A 221 12.62 -3.91 7.76
C GLY A 221 12.86 -5.21 6.99
N GLY A 222 11.95 -5.58 6.08
CA GLY A 222 12.15 -6.70 5.15
C GLY A 222 13.32 -6.47 4.18
N PHE A 223 13.43 -5.26 3.63
CA PHE A 223 14.53 -4.84 2.77
C PHE A 223 15.86 -4.73 3.53
N GLU A 224 15.84 -4.23 4.77
CA GLU A 224 17.02 -4.18 5.63
C GLU A 224 17.58 -5.58 5.93
N MET A 225 16.73 -6.54 6.31
CA MET A 225 17.15 -7.94 6.49
C MET A 225 17.74 -8.56 5.22
N GLU A 226 17.18 -8.27 4.04
CA GLU A 226 17.73 -8.81 2.77
C GLU A 226 19.04 -8.12 2.36
N ARG A 227 19.19 -6.84 2.70
CA ARG A 227 20.45 -6.08 2.54
C ARG A 227 21.52 -6.62 3.48
N GLU A 228 21.20 -6.95 4.73
CA GLU A 228 22.12 -7.60 5.67
C GLU A 228 22.59 -8.97 5.17
N LYS A 229 21.66 -9.81 4.67
CA LYS A 229 22.01 -11.09 4.01
C LYS A 229 22.92 -10.88 2.80
N SER A 230 22.62 -9.87 1.97
CA SER A 230 23.43 -9.53 0.78
C SER A 230 24.84 -9.09 1.17
N ASN A 231 24.98 -8.22 2.17
CA ASN A 231 26.27 -7.79 2.72
C ASN A 231 27.05 -8.97 3.33
N ASN A 232 26.37 -9.87 4.05
CA ASN A 232 27.00 -11.06 4.64
C ASN A 232 27.50 -12.03 3.56
N LEU A 233 26.68 -12.29 2.53
CA LEU A 233 27.08 -13.10 1.38
C LEU A 233 28.26 -12.47 0.62
N GLN A 234 28.26 -11.14 0.44
CA GLN A 234 29.39 -10.44 -0.15
C GLN A 234 30.66 -10.62 0.70
N SER A 235 30.61 -10.42 2.02
CA SER A 235 31.76 -10.64 2.91
C SER A 235 32.29 -12.08 2.82
N VAL A 236 31.41 -13.09 2.82
CA VAL A 236 31.79 -14.50 2.70
C VAL A 236 32.40 -14.82 1.32
N LEU A 237 31.94 -14.16 0.26
CA LEU A 237 32.53 -14.27 -1.07
C LEU A 237 33.89 -13.56 -1.18
N GLU A 238 34.06 -12.42 -0.52
CA GLU A 238 35.34 -11.70 -0.43
C GLU A 238 36.37 -12.51 0.38
N ASP A 239 35.98 -13.07 1.53
CA ASP A 239 36.80 -13.99 2.33
C ASP A 239 37.19 -15.25 1.53
N PHE A 240 36.24 -15.85 0.81
CA PHE A 240 36.51 -17.02 -0.04
C PHE A 240 37.44 -16.69 -1.21
N GLN A 241 37.27 -15.52 -1.85
CA GLN A 241 38.18 -15.05 -2.88
C GLN A 241 39.57 -14.80 -2.33
N ALA A 242 39.70 -14.11 -1.18
CA ALA A 242 40.98 -13.86 -0.53
C ALA A 242 41.71 -15.16 -0.13
N ALA A 243 40.96 -16.15 0.38
CA ALA A 243 41.49 -17.49 0.67
C ALA A 243 41.95 -18.22 -0.59
N LYS A 244 41.16 -18.21 -1.69
CA LYS A 244 41.56 -18.83 -2.96
C LYS A 244 42.75 -18.14 -3.61
N ASP A 245 42.82 -16.81 -3.51
CA ASP A 245 43.99 -16.04 -3.94
C ASP A 245 45.23 -16.39 -3.12
N HIS A 246 45.08 -16.67 -1.81
CA HIS A 246 46.18 -17.14 -0.96
C HIS A 246 46.62 -18.55 -1.36
N ASP A 247 45.69 -19.50 -1.49
CA ASP A 247 45.95 -20.88 -1.94
C ASP A 247 46.70 -20.90 -3.27
N LEU A 248 46.23 -20.13 -4.26
CA LEU A 248 46.85 -20.03 -5.58
C LEU A 248 48.25 -19.41 -5.50
N LYS A 249 48.43 -18.32 -4.74
CA LYS A 249 49.76 -17.69 -4.55
C LYS A 249 50.72 -18.60 -3.78
N GLN A 250 50.23 -19.47 -2.90
CA GLN A 250 51.06 -20.50 -2.27
C GLN A 250 51.44 -21.59 -3.27
N ALA A 251 50.48 -22.18 -3.97
CA ALA A 251 50.74 -23.22 -4.96
C ALA A 251 51.71 -22.75 -6.07
N VAL A 252 51.60 -21.50 -6.52
CA VAL A 252 52.57 -20.90 -7.46
C VAL A 252 53.98 -20.87 -6.86
N ARG A 253 54.17 -20.36 -5.62
CA ARG A 253 55.48 -20.38 -4.95
C ARG A 253 56.04 -21.78 -4.75
N ASP A 254 55.18 -22.75 -4.44
CA ASP A 254 55.57 -24.14 -4.24
C ASP A 254 56.03 -24.78 -5.57
N TYR A 255 55.38 -24.46 -6.69
CA TYR A 255 55.82 -24.88 -8.03
C TYR A 255 57.06 -24.11 -8.51
N GLU A 256 57.20 -22.82 -8.21
CA GLU A 256 58.42 -22.03 -8.49
C GLU A 256 59.62 -22.61 -7.72
N SER A 257 59.43 -22.97 -6.44
CA SER A 257 60.43 -23.62 -5.59
C SER A 257 60.83 -24.99 -6.15
N GLN A 258 59.86 -25.82 -6.55
CA GLN A 258 60.14 -27.11 -7.22
C GLN A 258 60.88 -26.91 -8.55
N LEU A 259 60.49 -25.93 -9.38
CA LEU A 259 61.14 -25.62 -10.64
C LEU A 259 62.59 -25.17 -10.43
N LEU A 260 62.86 -24.36 -9.41
CA LEU A 260 64.22 -23.95 -9.03
C LEU A 260 65.05 -25.14 -8.55
N GLN A 261 64.51 -26.03 -7.71
CA GLN A 261 65.19 -27.24 -7.24
C GLN A 261 65.50 -28.22 -8.39
N VAL A 262 64.56 -28.42 -9.32
CA VAL A 262 64.76 -29.22 -10.52
C VAL A 262 65.79 -28.58 -11.45
N THR A 263 65.76 -27.25 -11.60
CA THR A 263 66.75 -26.52 -12.42
C THR A 263 68.16 -26.57 -11.82
N GLN A 264 68.28 -26.43 -10.49
CA GLN A 264 69.55 -26.54 -9.78
C GLN A 264 70.12 -27.97 -9.88
N SER A 265 69.32 -28.99 -9.57
CA SER A 265 69.76 -30.38 -9.67
C SER A 265 70.11 -30.77 -11.11
N LEU A 266 69.37 -30.29 -12.11
CA LEU A 266 69.71 -30.42 -13.53
C LEU A 266 71.04 -29.74 -13.89
N ALA A 267 71.32 -28.55 -13.33
CA ALA A 267 72.61 -27.88 -13.51
C ALA A 267 73.76 -28.64 -12.83
N GLU A 268 73.52 -29.21 -11.64
CA GLU A 268 74.48 -30.11 -10.98
C GLU A 268 74.73 -31.38 -11.78
N TYR A 269 73.69 -32.04 -12.30
CA TYR A 269 73.85 -33.23 -13.15
C TYR A 269 74.60 -32.91 -14.44
N LYS A 270 74.34 -31.76 -15.09
CA LYS A 270 75.13 -31.28 -16.23
C LYS A 270 76.59 -31.01 -15.86
N SER A 271 76.85 -30.38 -14.71
CA SER A 271 78.22 -30.16 -14.21
C SER A 271 78.94 -31.49 -13.93
N ARG A 272 78.28 -32.46 -13.30
CA ARG A 272 78.82 -33.80 -13.05
C ARG A 272 79.08 -34.56 -14.36
N ALA A 273 78.19 -34.44 -15.34
CA ALA A 273 78.37 -35.03 -16.67
C ALA A 273 79.58 -34.43 -17.40
N LEU A 274 79.69 -33.10 -17.51
CA LEU A 274 80.83 -32.42 -18.14
C LEU A 274 82.17 -32.75 -17.44
N ASN A 275 82.18 -32.85 -16.12
CA ASN A 275 83.38 -33.29 -15.38
C ASN A 275 83.74 -34.76 -15.66
N ALA A 276 82.74 -35.65 -15.81
CA ALA A 276 82.97 -37.04 -16.16
C ALA A 276 83.41 -37.23 -17.62
N GLU A 277 82.88 -36.42 -18.55
CA GLU A 277 83.30 -36.35 -19.95
C GLU A 277 84.76 -35.86 -20.04
N LEU A 278 85.12 -34.79 -19.33
CA LEU A 278 86.49 -34.28 -19.26
C LEU A 278 87.46 -35.30 -18.64
N GLN A 279 87.06 -36.02 -17.59
CA GLN A 279 87.85 -37.13 -17.03
C GLN A 279 87.97 -38.31 -17.99
N LEU A 280 86.96 -38.57 -18.84
CA LEU A 280 87.01 -39.60 -19.86
C LEU A 280 87.94 -39.19 -21.02
N GLU A 281 87.96 -37.91 -21.42
CA GLU A 281 88.92 -37.37 -22.38
C GLU A 281 90.37 -37.39 -21.83
N GLU A 282 90.57 -37.00 -20.57
CA GLU A 282 91.87 -37.12 -19.89
C GLU A 282 92.31 -38.59 -19.78
N SER A 283 91.41 -39.50 -19.41
CA SER A 283 91.68 -40.95 -19.37
C SER A 283 91.99 -41.52 -20.76
N SER A 284 91.26 -41.08 -21.79
CA SER A 284 91.46 -41.49 -23.18
C SER A 284 92.81 -41.03 -23.73
N THR A 285 93.17 -39.76 -23.52
CA THR A 285 94.47 -39.20 -23.95
C THR A 285 95.65 -39.78 -23.17
N ASN A 286 95.47 -40.10 -21.87
CA ASN A 286 96.45 -40.88 -21.13
C ASN A 286 96.55 -42.32 -21.64
N ASN A 287 95.44 -42.96 -22.04
CA ASN A 287 95.43 -44.30 -22.62
C ASN A 287 96.15 -44.35 -23.97
N THR A 288 95.88 -43.41 -24.89
CA THR A 288 96.63 -43.31 -26.16
C THR A 288 98.12 -43.09 -25.92
N ARG A 289 98.49 -42.23 -24.94
CA ARG A 289 99.89 -42.04 -24.53
C ARG A 289 100.52 -43.30 -23.94
N VAL A 290 99.77 -44.10 -23.18
CA VAL A 290 100.22 -45.41 -22.69
C VAL A 290 100.40 -46.39 -23.84
N GLN A 291 99.51 -46.41 -24.85
CA GLN A 291 99.68 -47.25 -26.05
C GLN A 291 100.91 -46.85 -26.88
N GLU A 292 101.19 -45.55 -27.02
CA GLU A 292 102.41 -45.03 -27.65
C GLU A 292 103.67 -45.47 -26.88
N LEU A 293 103.69 -45.32 -25.55
CA LEU A 293 104.79 -45.77 -24.70
C LEU A 293 104.95 -47.29 -24.70
N GLU A 294 103.85 -48.05 -24.69
CA GLU A 294 103.87 -49.51 -24.85
C GLU A 294 104.48 -49.91 -26.20
N LYS A 295 104.11 -49.22 -27.29
CA LYS A 295 104.70 -49.45 -28.60
C LYS A 295 106.19 -49.11 -28.57
N GLU A 296 106.58 -47.96 -28.01
CA GLU A 296 107.99 -47.58 -27.90
C GLU A 296 108.80 -48.60 -27.06
N VAL A 297 108.20 -49.16 -26.00
CA VAL A 297 108.79 -50.24 -25.20
C VAL A 297 108.86 -51.57 -25.97
N LYS A 298 107.87 -51.89 -26.81
CA LYS A 298 107.88 -53.07 -27.68
C LYS A 298 108.93 -52.94 -28.79
N ASP A 299 109.05 -51.76 -29.42
CA ASP A 299 110.04 -51.44 -30.45
C ASP A 299 111.46 -51.42 -29.86
N LYS A 300 111.66 -50.82 -28.68
CA LYS A 300 112.91 -50.90 -27.90
C LYS A 300 113.21 -52.34 -27.46
N GLY A 301 112.19 -53.12 -27.09
CA GLY A 301 112.31 -54.53 -26.74
C GLY A 301 112.76 -55.40 -27.91
N PHE A 302 112.21 -55.16 -29.10
CA PHE A 302 112.64 -55.78 -30.35
C PHE A 302 114.07 -55.38 -30.71
N LEU A 303 114.43 -54.09 -30.58
CA LEU A 303 115.80 -53.61 -30.78
C LEU A 303 116.78 -54.26 -29.79
N ILE A 304 116.42 -54.40 -28.51
CA ILE A 304 117.21 -55.14 -27.51
C ILE A 304 117.31 -56.62 -27.88
N GLY A 305 116.24 -57.24 -28.38
CA GLY A 305 116.26 -58.61 -28.91
C GLY A 305 117.23 -58.77 -30.08
N LYS A 306 117.19 -57.84 -31.05
CA LYS A 306 118.09 -57.78 -32.20
C LYS A 306 119.55 -57.58 -31.78
N LEU A 307 119.83 -56.60 -30.93
CA LEU A 307 121.17 -56.35 -30.38
C LEU A 307 121.70 -57.51 -29.54
N ARG A 308 120.83 -58.22 -28.80
CA ARG A 308 121.21 -59.46 -28.09
C ARG A 308 121.55 -60.59 -29.07
N HIS A 309 120.79 -60.76 -30.14
CA HIS A 309 121.08 -61.77 -31.15
C HIS A 309 122.37 -61.45 -31.92
N GLU A 310 122.58 -60.18 -32.29
CA GLU A 310 123.83 -59.68 -32.88
C GLU A 310 125.02 -59.87 -31.92
N ALA A 311 124.86 -59.63 -30.62
CA ALA A 311 125.89 -59.91 -29.62
C ALA A 311 126.18 -61.41 -29.48
N VAL A 312 125.18 -62.29 -29.59
CA VAL A 312 125.38 -63.75 -29.64
C VAL A 312 126.13 -64.16 -30.90
N ILE A 313 125.74 -63.65 -32.07
CA ILE A 313 126.43 -63.91 -33.36
C ILE A 313 127.88 -63.41 -33.31
N MET A 314 128.13 -62.22 -32.75
CA MET A 314 129.50 -61.73 -32.55
C MET A 314 130.30 -62.59 -31.57
N ASN A 315 129.66 -63.17 -30.55
CA ASN A 315 130.30 -64.10 -29.64
C ASN A 315 130.61 -65.46 -30.32
N GLU A 316 129.74 -65.94 -31.22
CA GLU A 316 130.04 -67.08 -32.10
C GLU A 316 131.20 -66.75 -33.06
N HIS A 317 131.19 -65.60 -33.73
CA HIS A 317 132.30 -65.15 -34.57
C HIS A 317 133.63 -65.06 -33.79
N LEU A 318 133.59 -64.60 -32.55
CA LEU A 318 134.75 -64.53 -31.65
C LEU A 318 135.21 -65.93 -31.23
N MET A 319 134.30 -66.85 -30.87
CA MET A 319 134.64 -68.24 -30.56
C MET A 319 135.20 -68.99 -31.77
N GLU A 320 134.72 -68.68 -32.98
CA GLU A 320 135.19 -69.29 -34.23
C GLU A 320 136.57 -68.74 -34.64
N ALA A 321 136.82 -67.44 -34.41
CA ALA A 321 138.15 -66.85 -34.53
C ALA A 321 139.14 -67.45 -33.51
N LEU A 322 138.72 -67.65 -32.25
CA LEU A 322 139.54 -68.33 -31.23
C LEU A 322 139.79 -69.80 -31.57
N ARG A 323 138.83 -70.53 -32.16
CA ARG A 323 139.06 -71.88 -32.69
C ARG A 323 140.13 -71.90 -33.79
N ARG A 324 140.04 -70.96 -34.74
CA ARG A 324 141.04 -70.83 -35.82
C ARG A 324 142.44 -70.54 -35.26
N LEU A 325 142.55 -69.57 -34.35
CA LEU A 325 143.82 -69.20 -33.71
C LEU A 325 144.45 -70.36 -32.92
N ARG A 326 143.64 -71.15 -32.20
CA ARG A 326 144.12 -72.31 -31.42
C ARG A 326 144.56 -73.49 -32.30
N ARG A 327 144.29 -73.47 -33.60
CA ARG A 327 144.67 -74.51 -34.59
C ARG A 327 146.01 -74.24 -35.27
N SER A 328 146.58 -73.04 -35.16
CA SER A 328 147.71 -72.58 -35.99
C SER A 328 149.02 -72.28 -35.25
N SER A 329 149.21 -72.82 -34.04
CA SER A 329 150.22 -72.31 -33.08
C SER A 329 151.28 -73.33 -32.60
N THR A 330 151.33 -74.55 -33.14
CA THR A 330 152.07 -75.66 -32.51
C THR A 330 153.37 -76.13 -33.19
N ASP A 331 153.59 -75.85 -34.48
CA ASP A 331 154.40 -76.79 -35.29
C ASP A 331 155.84 -76.34 -35.63
N THR A 332 156.28 -75.11 -35.33
CA THR A 332 157.56 -74.58 -35.88
C THR A 332 158.40 -73.73 -34.91
N ASN A 333 158.98 -74.33 -33.86
CA ASN A 333 160.06 -73.73 -33.07
C ASN A 333 161.09 -74.79 -32.61
N VAL A 334 162.36 -74.62 -33.01
CA VAL A 334 163.51 -75.47 -32.62
C VAL A 334 164.62 -74.58 -32.06
N ASP A 335 165.24 -74.95 -30.94
CA ASP A 335 166.22 -74.06 -30.26
C ASP A 335 167.53 -73.91 -31.05
N ARG A 336 167.70 -72.71 -31.58
CA ARG A 336 168.85 -72.26 -32.37
C ARG A 336 170.19 -72.42 -31.63
N ARG A 337 170.23 -72.31 -30.30
CA ARG A 337 171.48 -72.42 -29.52
C ARG A 337 172.02 -73.84 -29.47
N LEU A 338 171.14 -74.84 -29.33
CA LEU A 338 171.52 -76.25 -29.27
C LEU A 338 172.19 -76.69 -30.59
N VAL A 339 171.55 -76.38 -31.71
CA VAL A 339 172.03 -76.67 -33.07
C VAL A 339 173.41 -76.06 -33.33
N THR A 340 173.61 -74.78 -32.98
CA THR A 340 174.89 -74.07 -33.21
C THR A 340 176.06 -74.71 -32.45
N ASN A 341 175.85 -75.18 -31.22
CA ASN A 341 176.92 -75.71 -30.39
C ASN A 341 177.41 -77.10 -30.87
N ILE A 342 176.48 -77.95 -31.33
CA ILE A 342 176.80 -79.27 -31.91
C ILE A 342 177.55 -79.10 -33.23
N LEU A 343 177.15 -78.13 -34.08
CA LEU A 343 177.83 -77.82 -35.35
C LEU A 343 179.28 -77.34 -35.13
N LEU A 344 179.51 -76.49 -34.13
CA LEU A 344 180.85 -76.01 -33.77
C LEU A 344 181.74 -77.15 -33.26
N SER A 345 181.21 -78.02 -32.39
CA SER A 345 181.91 -79.19 -31.85
C SER A 345 182.27 -80.21 -32.94
N PHE A 346 181.39 -80.38 -33.93
CA PHE A 346 181.65 -81.17 -35.14
C PHE A 346 182.80 -80.59 -35.97
N LEU A 347 182.88 -79.26 -36.14
CA LEU A 347 183.94 -78.64 -36.95
C LEU A 347 185.33 -78.73 -36.31
N THR A 348 185.44 -78.52 -34.99
CA THR A 348 186.74 -78.48 -34.28
C THR A 348 187.37 -79.84 -34.00
N THR A 349 186.59 -80.92 -34.02
CA THR A 349 187.08 -82.28 -33.74
C THR A 349 187.94 -82.82 -34.89
N PRO A 350 189.20 -83.26 -34.66
CA PRO A 350 190.12 -83.68 -35.71
C PRO A 350 189.61 -84.89 -36.51
N ARG A 351 190.08 -84.97 -37.77
CA ARG A 351 189.44 -85.73 -38.87
C ARG A 351 189.52 -87.27 -38.80
N ALA A 352 189.90 -87.83 -37.65
CA ALA A 352 190.12 -89.25 -37.42
C ALA A 352 189.44 -89.82 -36.14
N ASP A 353 188.67 -89.00 -35.40
CA ASP A 353 187.91 -89.45 -34.21
C ASP A 353 186.51 -89.95 -34.60
N SER A 354 186.10 -91.12 -34.09
CA SER A 354 184.79 -91.74 -34.36
C SER A 354 183.61 -90.93 -33.83
N LYS A 355 183.80 -90.15 -32.74
CA LYS A 355 182.78 -89.28 -32.13
C LYS A 355 182.16 -88.28 -33.10
N ARG A 356 182.89 -87.98 -34.19
CA ARG A 356 182.43 -87.08 -35.26
C ARG A 356 181.16 -87.60 -35.97
N PHE A 357 180.93 -88.92 -36.01
CA PHE A 357 179.73 -89.52 -36.61
C PHE A 357 178.51 -89.41 -35.68
N GLU A 358 178.69 -89.59 -34.37
CA GLU A 358 177.62 -89.50 -33.37
C GLU A 358 177.02 -88.08 -33.30
N MET A 359 177.88 -87.05 -33.31
CA MET A 359 177.45 -85.64 -33.36
C MET A 359 176.64 -85.32 -34.63
N LEU A 360 176.98 -85.96 -35.76
CA LEU A 360 176.25 -85.78 -37.02
C LEU A 360 174.86 -86.43 -36.97
N SER A 361 174.77 -87.63 -36.38
CA SER A 361 173.51 -88.34 -36.16
C SER A 361 172.57 -87.56 -35.24
N LEU A 362 173.08 -87.01 -34.14
CA LEU A 362 172.33 -86.13 -33.24
C LEU A 362 171.81 -84.86 -33.95
N LEU A 363 172.63 -84.24 -34.80
CA LEU A 363 172.22 -83.08 -35.60
C LEU A 363 171.04 -83.43 -36.55
N ALA A 364 171.12 -84.56 -37.24
CA ALA A 364 170.06 -85.04 -38.12
C ALA A 364 168.73 -85.27 -37.38
N THR A 365 168.79 -85.83 -36.16
CA THR A 365 167.59 -86.04 -35.32
C THR A 365 167.01 -84.73 -34.79
N ILE A 366 167.83 -83.77 -34.38
CA ILE A 366 167.37 -82.48 -33.82
C ILE A 366 166.79 -81.55 -34.88
N LEU A 367 167.31 -81.58 -36.11
CA LEU A 367 166.78 -80.78 -37.23
C LEU A 367 165.67 -81.47 -38.04
N SER A 368 165.31 -82.71 -37.70
CA SER A 368 164.37 -83.54 -38.47
C SER A 368 164.75 -83.64 -39.95
N TRP A 369 166.04 -83.86 -40.25
CA TRP A 369 166.54 -84.02 -41.63
C TRP A 369 165.81 -85.14 -42.36
N ASN A 370 165.30 -84.85 -43.54
CA ASN A 370 164.66 -85.85 -44.40
C ASN A 370 165.71 -86.84 -44.94
N ASP A 371 165.30 -88.04 -45.35
CA ASP A 371 166.26 -89.09 -45.70
C ASP A 371 167.22 -88.70 -46.85
N ASP A 372 166.78 -87.90 -47.83
CA ASP A 372 167.64 -87.33 -48.89
C ASP A 372 168.79 -86.46 -48.35
N GLU A 373 168.58 -85.80 -47.21
CA GLU A 373 169.58 -84.96 -46.53
C GLU A 373 170.49 -85.84 -45.65
N ARG A 374 169.92 -86.86 -45.00
CA ARG A 374 170.68 -87.89 -44.26
C ARG A 374 171.60 -88.70 -45.18
N GLU A 375 171.18 -88.98 -46.41
CA GLU A 375 172.00 -89.65 -47.43
C GLU A 375 173.16 -88.75 -47.89
N LYS A 376 172.91 -87.47 -48.18
CA LYS A 376 173.97 -86.50 -48.53
C LYS A 376 174.95 -86.23 -47.38
N ALA A 377 174.51 -86.37 -46.12
CA ALA A 377 175.38 -86.35 -44.95
C ALA A 377 176.15 -87.67 -44.72
N GLY A 378 175.91 -88.71 -45.53
CA GLY A 378 176.57 -90.01 -45.45
C GLY A 378 176.06 -90.93 -44.34
N LEU A 379 174.88 -90.66 -43.77
CA LEU A 379 174.37 -91.35 -42.57
C LEU A 379 173.57 -92.64 -42.87
N GLN A 380 172.77 -92.71 -43.95
CA GLN A 380 172.06 -93.94 -44.38
C GLN A 380 171.44 -93.80 -45.78
N ARG A 381 170.84 -94.89 -46.30
CA ARG A 381 170.34 -95.04 -47.70
C ARG A 381 168.88 -95.52 -47.74
N ASN A 382 168.04 -94.76 -48.45
CA ASN A 382 166.82 -95.15 -49.21
C ASN A 382 165.85 -96.24 -48.66
N ASN A 383 164.58 -95.87 -48.38
CA ASN A 383 163.40 -96.40 -49.13
C ASN A 383 162.03 -95.68 -48.87
N THR A 384 161.48 -95.03 -49.90
CA THR A 384 160.05 -94.98 -50.34
C THR A 384 158.83 -94.87 -49.37
N ALA A 385 158.15 -93.70 -49.43
CA ALA A 385 156.77 -93.49 -49.93
C ALA A 385 155.48 -93.95 -49.15
N SER A 386 154.31 -93.51 -49.69
CA SER A 386 152.89 -93.94 -49.46
C SER A 386 152.13 -93.36 -48.25
N HIS A 387 150.79 -93.17 -48.22
CA HIS A 387 149.77 -92.90 -49.27
C HIS A 387 148.42 -92.42 -48.65
N ALA A 388 147.51 -91.85 -49.49
CA ALA A 388 146.05 -92.09 -49.65
C ALA A 388 145.17 -92.72 -48.51
N SER A 389 143.82 -92.56 -48.41
CA SER A 389 142.77 -91.76 -49.09
C SER A 389 141.36 -91.99 -48.46
N SER A 390 140.43 -91.05 -48.63
CA SER A 390 138.93 -91.18 -48.78
C SER A 390 138.08 -92.18 -47.95
N LEU A 391 136.90 -91.76 -47.47
CA LEU A 391 135.55 -92.38 -47.69
C LEU A 391 134.40 -91.51 -47.05
N PRO A 392 133.09 -91.74 -47.33
CA PRO A 392 131.98 -90.85 -46.92
C PRO A 392 130.79 -91.48 -46.12
N SER A 393 129.89 -90.59 -45.63
CA SER A 393 128.42 -90.78 -45.40
C SER A 393 127.81 -91.50 -44.16
N LEU A 394 126.84 -90.77 -43.56
CA LEU A 394 125.54 -91.18 -42.94
C LEU A 394 125.38 -91.65 -41.46
N PHE A 395 124.35 -91.03 -40.81
CA PHE A 395 123.61 -91.35 -39.56
C PHE A 395 124.37 -91.35 -38.20
N GLY A 396 123.75 -91.02 -37.03
CA GLY A 396 122.39 -90.51 -36.73
C GLY A 396 122.02 -90.56 -35.22
N ARG A 397 120.71 -90.46 -34.88
CA ARG A 397 120.03 -90.60 -33.54
C ARG A 397 120.03 -89.37 -32.60
N SER A 398 119.02 -89.10 -31.75
CA SER A 398 117.59 -89.52 -31.57
C SER A 398 116.90 -88.47 -30.64
N SER A 399 115.67 -88.51 -30.09
CA SER A 399 114.54 -89.48 -29.91
C SER A 399 113.24 -88.65 -29.61
N ALA A 400 112.01 -89.02 -30.02
CA ALA A 400 111.01 -89.91 -29.37
C ALA A 400 110.35 -89.37 -28.06
N SER A 401 109.03 -89.46 -27.80
CA SER A 401 107.91 -90.16 -28.49
C SER A 401 106.50 -89.54 -28.24
N SER A 402 105.52 -89.94 -29.06
CA SER A 402 104.07 -89.59 -29.02
C SER A 402 103.24 -90.56 -28.11
N PRO A 403 101.87 -90.70 -28.14
CA PRO A 403 101.00 -90.97 -29.33
C PRO A 403 99.59 -90.30 -29.34
N SER A 404 98.77 -90.67 -30.33
CA SER A 404 97.35 -90.31 -30.53
C SER A 404 96.58 -91.54 -31.04
N LEU A 405 95.25 -91.61 -30.86
CA LEU A 405 94.35 -92.58 -31.52
C LEU A 405 92.86 -92.10 -31.51
N ARG A 406 92.05 -92.72 -32.39
CA ARG A 406 90.59 -92.57 -32.66
C ARG A 406 90.06 -93.98 -33.07
N PRO A 407 88.75 -94.29 -33.30
CA PRO A 407 87.64 -93.40 -33.71
C PRO A 407 86.19 -93.73 -33.18
N ALA A 408 85.22 -92.96 -33.70
CA ALA A 408 83.85 -93.34 -34.14
C ALA A 408 82.60 -93.32 -33.22
N GLU A 409 81.53 -92.78 -33.84
CA GLU A 409 80.06 -92.93 -33.69
C GLU A 409 79.24 -92.49 -32.44
N LEU A 410 78.13 -91.80 -32.78
CA LEU A 410 76.95 -91.33 -32.00
C LEU A 410 77.22 -90.41 -30.78
N ASP A 411 76.30 -89.53 -30.37
CA ASP A 411 74.92 -89.26 -30.84
C ASP A 411 74.61 -87.75 -30.97
N LYS A 412 73.38 -87.37 -31.36
CA LYS A 412 73.02 -86.02 -31.84
C LYS A 412 71.73 -85.45 -31.20
N THR A 413 71.88 -84.71 -30.10
CA THR A 413 70.87 -83.79 -29.51
C THR A 413 71.61 -82.56 -28.98
N ASP A 414 71.45 -81.37 -29.54
CA ASP A 414 70.29 -80.45 -29.37
C ASP A 414 70.26 -79.77 -27.99
N GLU A 415 71.04 -78.69 -27.87
CA GLU A 415 71.07 -77.79 -26.71
C GLU A 415 70.23 -76.52 -26.95
N THR A 416 69.46 -76.46 -28.05
CA THR A 416 68.79 -75.23 -28.52
C THR A 416 67.36 -75.04 -27.99
N GLU A 417 66.69 -76.09 -27.50
CA GLU A 417 65.33 -75.96 -26.95
C GLU A 417 65.25 -75.43 -25.50
N SER A 418 66.36 -75.43 -24.75
CA SER A 418 66.33 -75.18 -23.30
C SER A 418 65.88 -73.75 -22.94
N PHE A 419 66.28 -72.74 -23.72
CA PHE A 419 65.96 -71.34 -23.44
C PHE A 419 64.58 -70.92 -23.96
N SER A 420 64.15 -71.46 -25.12
CA SER A 420 62.84 -71.15 -25.72
C SER A 420 61.69 -71.72 -24.89
N ARG A 421 61.86 -72.91 -24.32
CA ARG A 421 60.82 -73.58 -23.52
C ARG A 421 60.52 -72.83 -22.21
N LEU A 422 61.55 -72.37 -21.51
CA LEU A 422 61.41 -71.52 -20.31
C LEU A 422 60.77 -70.14 -20.63
N TRP A 423 61.06 -69.57 -21.80
CA TRP A 423 60.46 -68.29 -22.22
C TRP A 423 58.98 -68.44 -22.63
N VAL A 424 58.63 -69.57 -23.26
CA VAL A 424 57.24 -69.94 -23.57
C VAL A 424 56.44 -70.27 -22.29
N GLU A 425 57.06 -70.95 -21.32
CA GLU A 425 56.45 -71.21 -20.01
C GLU A 425 56.18 -69.90 -19.25
N PHE A 426 57.16 -68.98 -19.21
CA PHE A 426 56.98 -67.64 -18.66
C PHE A 426 55.82 -66.87 -19.32
N LEU A 427 55.74 -66.87 -20.66
CA LEU A 427 54.67 -66.19 -21.40
C LEU A 427 53.30 -66.83 -21.13
N LEU A 428 53.19 -68.16 -21.06
CA LEU A 428 51.94 -68.85 -20.73
C LEU A 428 51.50 -68.58 -19.29
N THR A 429 52.42 -68.64 -18.33
CA THR A 429 52.13 -68.35 -16.92
C THR A 429 51.73 -66.90 -16.69
N GLN A 430 52.38 -65.94 -17.38
CA GLN A 430 52.07 -64.52 -17.24
C GLN A 430 50.80 -64.11 -18.00
N ALA A 431 50.50 -64.73 -19.14
CA ALA A 431 49.23 -64.52 -19.85
C ALA A 431 48.03 -65.11 -19.08
N ALA A 432 48.19 -66.24 -18.41
CA ALA A 432 47.14 -66.86 -17.58
C ALA A 432 46.88 -66.12 -16.26
N ALA A 433 47.77 -65.21 -15.83
CA ALA A 433 47.65 -64.45 -14.60
C ALA A 433 46.86 -63.12 -14.73
N GLY A 434 46.34 -62.80 -15.92
CA GLY A 434 45.72 -61.51 -16.23
C GLY A 434 44.24 -61.34 -15.85
N GLU A 435 43.52 -62.41 -15.51
CA GLU A 435 42.06 -62.39 -15.31
C GLU A 435 41.66 -62.90 -13.92
N GLY A 436 41.42 -61.99 -12.97
CA GLY A 436 41.15 -62.37 -11.58
C GLY A 436 40.88 -61.21 -10.61
N SER A 437 39.83 -60.42 -10.85
CA SER A 437 39.37 -59.40 -9.89
C SER A 437 38.26 -59.94 -8.96
N PRO A 438 38.49 -60.06 -7.64
CA PRO A 438 37.48 -60.56 -6.69
C PRO A 438 36.49 -59.47 -6.25
N PRO A 439 35.22 -59.81 -5.93
CA PRO A 439 34.18 -58.84 -5.58
C PRO A 439 34.21 -58.41 -4.10
N PRO A 440 33.70 -57.20 -3.77
CA PRO A 440 33.58 -56.74 -2.38
C PRO A 440 32.41 -57.44 -1.64
N PRO A 441 32.60 -57.82 -0.35
CA PRO A 441 31.59 -58.57 0.42
C PRO A 441 30.52 -57.69 1.08
N LYS A 442 29.43 -58.33 1.51
CA LYS A 442 28.31 -57.72 2.25
C LYS A 442 28.60 -57.62 3.76
N SER A 443 28.03 -56.61 4.41
CA SER A 443 28.12 -56.38 5.86
C SER A 443 27.34 -57.40 6.70
N PRO A 444 27.73 -57.57 7.99
CA PRO A 444 26.79 -57.72 9.09
C PRO A 444 26.71 -56.44 9.96
N ARG A 445 25.76 -56.41 10.90
CA ARG A 445 25.36 -55.21 11.70
C ARG A 445 25.67 -55.43 13.18
N THR A 446 26.17 -54.41 13.89
CA THR A 446 25.95 -54.21 15.34
C THR A 446 25.85 -52.71 15.67
N SER A 447 25.37 -52.40 16.88
CA SER A 447 24.70 -51.15 17.26
C SER A 447 25.55 -50.13 18.02
N SER A 448 25.17 -48.84 17.89
CA SER A 448 25.26 -47.68 18.84
C SER A 448 26.00 -46.44 18.27
N ALA A 449 25.68 -45.19 18.65
CA ALA A 449 24.41 -44.60 19.10
C ALA A 449 24.45 -43.03 19.07
N ARG A 450 23.32 -42.37 18.76
CA ARG A 450 23.06 -40.90 18.87
C ARG A 450 23.86 -40.01 17.85
N PRO A 451 23.62 -38.67 17.75
CA PRO A 451 22.49 -38.15 16.96
C PRO A 451 22.82 -36.90 16.08
N ASN A 452 21.78 -36.28 15.52
CA ASN A 452 21.71 -34.98 14.81
C ASN A 452 22.24 -34.94 13.36
N GLY A 453 21.58 -34.13 12.51
CA GLY A 453 21.95 -33.94 11.10
C GLY A 453 20.76 -33.95 10.11
N SER A 454 19.67 -33.23 10.38
CA SER A 454 18.49 -33.21 9.52
C SER A 454 18.62 -32.23 8.34
N LEU A 455 18.83 -32.76 7.13
CA LEU A 455 18.65 -32.05 5.86
C LEU A 455 17.59 -32.78 5.01
N PRO A 456 16.49 -32.12 4.60
CA PRO A 456 15.50 -32.72 3.70
C PRO A 456 15.94 -32.65 2.23
N SER A 457 15.49 -33.62 1.43
CA SER A 457 15.80 -33.74 0.00
C SER A 457 14.88 -32.91 -0.90
N THR A 458 15.40 -32.56 -2.08
CA THR A 458 14.63 -32.01 -3.21
C THR A 458 13.58 -33.00 -3.76
N PRO A 459 12.36 -32.56 -4.07
CA PRO A 459 11.50 -33.17 -5.08
C PRO A 459 11.62 -32.45 -6.44
N THR A 460 11.32 -33.14 -7.55
CA THR A 460 11.51 -32.61 -8.91
C THR A 460 10.21 -32.70 -9.73
N GLN A 461 9.79 -31.56 -10.31
CA GLN A 461 8.61 -31.37 -11.20
C GLN A 461 7.23 -31.51 -10.50
N ALA A 462 6.11 -30.98 -11.04
CA ALA A 462 5.90 -30.35 -12.34
C ALA A 462 4.90 -29.16 -12.34
N SER A 463 5.16 -28.20 -13.23
CA SER A 463 4.22 -27.37 -14.01
C SER A 463 2.86 -26.91 -13.43
N THR A 464 2.73 -25.60 -13.23
CA THR A 464 1.56 -24.80 -13.71
C THR A 464 2.07 -23.42 -14.15
N ARG A 465 1.49 -22.83 -15.22
CA ARG A 465 2.00 -21.60 -15.86
C ARG A 465 1.22 -20.35 -15.48
N LEU A 466 1.92 -19.35 -14.93
CA LEU A 466 1.63 -17.91 -14.93
C LEU A 466 3.01 -17.20 -14.88
N SER A 467 3.33 -16.06 -15.52
CA SER A 467 2.56 -15.15 -16.40
C SER A 467 3.33 -14.91 -17.73
N PRO A 468 3.26 -13.73 -18.40
CA PRO A 468 4.08 -12.58 -17.96
C PRO A 468 3.42 -11.18 -18.12
N ILE A 469 4.17 -10.15 -17.71
CA ILE A 469 3.84 -8.71 -17.73
C ILE A 469 3.84 -8.10 -19.15
N GLY A 470 3.09 -7.01 -19.34
CA GLY A 470 3.30 -6.02 -20.40
C GLY A 470 2.96 -4.60 -19.91
N LEU A 471 3.86 -3.63 -20.10
CA LEU A 471 3.63 -2.22 -19.72
C LEU A 471 2.89 -1.46 -20.83
N GLY A 472 2.02 -0.51 -20.47
CA GLY A 472 1.50 0.49 -21.42
C GLY A 472 0.20 1.17 -20.99
N GLY A 473 0.30 2.36 -20.42
CA GLY A 473 -0.78 3.36 -20.51
C GLY A 473 -0.50 4.35 -21.67
N PRO A 474 -1.33 5.39 -21.88
CA PRO A 474 -2.60 5.71 -21.21
C PRO A 474 -3.79 5.84 -22.20
N LYS A 475 -5.03 5.99 -21.70
CA LYS A 475 -6.05 7.00 -22.14
C LYS A 475 -7.51 6.73 -21.69
N HIS A 476 -8.24 7.84 -21.51
CA HIS A 476 -9.69 8.03 -21.68
C HIS A 476 -10.76 7.21 -20.92
N LEU A 477 -11.41 7.90 -19.97
CA LEU A 477 -12.87 8.02 -19.89
C LEU A 477 -13.39 8.99 -21.02
N PRO A 478 -14.71 9.13 -21.33
CA PRO A 478 -15.88 8.78 -20.50
C PRO A 478 -17.18 8.27 -21.19
N SER A 479 -18.18 7.95 -20.35
CA SER A 479 -19.62 8.29 -20.46
C SER A 479 -20.67 7.35 -21.12
N PHE A 480 -21.87 7.40 -20.51
CA PHE A 480 -23.19 6.84 -20.92
C PHE A 480 -23.29 5.30 -21.07
N THR A 481 -24.42 4.63 -20.82
CA THR A 481 -25.85 5.00 -21.05
C THR A 481 -26.81 4.80 -19.85
N THR A 482 -28.05 5.29 -20.01
CA THR A 482 -29.10 5.40 -18.98
C THR A 482 -30.31 4.46 -19.25
N ALA A 483 -31.13 4.25 -18.22
CA ALA A 483 -32.59 3.98 -18.24
C ALA A 483 -33.17 2.56 -18.52
N ALA A 484 -33.68 1.92 -17.45
CA ALA A 484 -35.02 1.32 -17.31
C ALA A 484 -35.24 1.02 -15.81
N MET A 485 -36.26 1.44 -15.05
CA MET A 485 -37.74 1.54 -15.19
C MET A 485 -38.52 0.31 -14.67
N ALA A 486 -39.62 0.58 -13.95
CA ALA A 486 -40.53 -0.33 -13.23
C ALA A 486 -39.97 -0.99 -11.92
N SER A 487 -40.74 -1.19 -10.84
CA SER A 487 -42.06 -0.63 -10.44
C SER A 487 -42.36 -0.89 -8.95
N SER A 488 -43.08 0.03 -8.27
CA SER A 488 -43.78 -0.23 -6.99
C SER A 488 -45.02 -1.14 -7.21
N PRO A 489 -45.59 -1.82 -6.18
CA PRO A 489 -46.30 -1.19 -5.02
C PRO A 489 -45.88 -1.85 -3.67
N ASP A 490 -46.53 -1.71 -2.50
CA ASP A 490 -47.77 -1.03 -2.09
C ASP A 490 -47.67 -0.53 -0.62
N LEU A 491 -48.65 0.25 -0.14
CA LEU A 491 -48.76 0.77 1.22
C LEU A 491 -49.61 -0.13 2.14
N GLN A 492 -49.22 -0.26 3.41
CA GLN A 492 -50.15 -0.61 4.50
C GLN A 492 -49.94 0.27 5.75
N LEU A 493 -51.03 0.82 6.26
CA LEU A 493 -51.09 1.60 7.50
C LEU A 493 -51.12 0.66 8.72
N ALA A 494 -50.46 1.07 9.81
CA ALA A 494 -50.73 0.58 11.16
C ALA A 494 -50.73 1.76 12.15
N SER A 495 -51.80 1.90 12.93
CA SER A 495 -52.01 2.98 13.89
C SER A 495 -51.61 2.58 15.33
N PRO A 496 -51.35 3.54 16.25
CA PRO A 496 -50.54 3.28 17.44
C PRO A 496 -51.34 2.84 18.69
N PRO A 497 -50.69 2.16 19.66
CA PRO A 497 -51.25 1.92 20.99
C PRO A 497 -51.08 3.14 21.94
N ARG A 498 -52.07 3.38 22.80
CA ARG A 498 -52.03 4.39 23.88
C ARG A 498 -51.67 3.76 25.24
N GLY A 499 -50.67 4.33 25.93
CA GLY A 499 -50.90 4.88 27.29
C GLY A 499 -50.30 4.22 28.56
N LYS A 500 -50.05 5.11 29.55
CA LYS A 500 -49.91 4.93 31.02
C LYS A 500 -48.54 4.52 31.63
N GLY A 501 -48.17 5.21 32.73
CA GLY A 501 -46.99 4.98 33.60
C GLY A 501 -45.90 6.05 33.38
N LYS A 502 -45.47 6.94 34.31
CA LYS A 502 -45.30 6.89 35.79
C LYS A 502 -44.20 5.86 36.14
N GLU A 503 -43.05 6.15 36.76
CA GLU A 503 -42.59 7.23 37.69
C GLU A 503 -41.17 7.74 37.31
N ARG A 504 -40.76 9.01 37.51
CA ARG A 504 -40.27 9.74 38.71
C ARG A 504 -38.89 9.29 39.26
N ALA A 505 -37.99 10.28 39.39
CA ALA A 505 -36.84 10.41 40.33
C ALA A 505 -35.38 10.18 39.84
N VAL A 506 -34.65 11.31 39.81
CA VAL A 506 -33.29 11.55 40.38
C VAL A 506 -32.15 10.58 40.06
N SER A 507 -31.20 11.04 39.25
CA SER A 507 -29.84 11.42 39.72
C SER A 507 -29.26 12.50 38.80
#